data_AF-A0A1E7FH57-F1
#
_entry.id   AF-A0A1E7FH57-F1
#
_cell.length_a   1.000
_cell.length_b   1.000
_cell.length_c   1.000
_cell.angle_alpha   90.00
_cell.angle_beta   90.00
_cell.angle_gamma   90.00
#
_symmetry.space_group_name_H-M   'P 1'
#
loop_
_entity.id
_entity.type
_entity.pdbx_description
1 polymer ?
#
loop_
_entity_poly.entity_id
_entity_poly.type
_entity_poly.pdbx_seq_one_letter_code
_entity_poly.pdbx_strand_id
1 'polypeptide(L)'
;MAMDDMDQQTDLTFELLCVNACLATVFEMLADDTEELEEKGLKYVQNRIIGGNNNNNSNNNSNNSRGFFGRIMNNSQNNNIVRPEDALAVIRNLKNATKVMQARVKGFVQSLTRILNEDEDMALMNVSRLISHPQNFIQPVSIAQLEIESDEPELVLESNLHNALTLSNALDLIQGQVDTASDLIDARMDAARNKFLLASLCLSIASLCLTSATCAAGIFGMNLKSGLEDAPHLFNVVTLSSVLGSVVLGVVIFFGMVYTGVITGLGPVDQEGVDSLF
;
A
#
# COMPACT_ATOMS: atom_id res chain seq x y z
N MET A 1 -18.27 28.20 -7.70
CA MET A 1 -17.41 29.24 -8.29
C MET A 1 -16.75 28.70 -9.56
N ALA A 2 -17.52 27.97 -10.38
CA ALA A 2 -17.06 27.26 -11.58
C ALA A 2 -17.96 27.58 -12.79
N MET A 3 -18.60 28.76 -12.74
CA MET A 3 -19.67 29.16 -13.66
C MET A 3 -19.37 30.50 -14.32
N ASP A 4 -18.18 31.06 -14.07
CA ASP A 4 -17.69 32.33 -14.63
C ASP A 4 -16.53 32.10 -15.63
N ASP A 5 -15.82 30.96 -15.57
CA ASP A 5 -14.71 30.64 -16.48
C ASP A 5 -15.15 30.17 -17.88
N MET A 6 -16.44 29.90 -18.10
CA MET A 6 -16.95 29.48 -19.42
C MET A 6 -17.16 30.66 -20.39
N ASP A 7 -17.24 31.89 -19.91
CA ASP A 7 -17.53 33.07 -20.75
C ASP A 7 -16.27 33.65 -21.43
N GLN A 8 -15.07 33.17 -21.10
CA GLN A 8 -13.82 33.55 -21.81
C GLN A 8 -13.44 32.55 -22.91
N GLN A 9 -14.24 31.49 -23.10
CA GLN A 9 -14.00 30.45 -24.11
C GLN A 9 -14.56 30.79 -25.50
N THR A 10 -15.28 31.92 -25.64
CA THR A 10 -16.05 32.25 -26.86
C THR A 10 -15.29 32.94 -27.99
N ASP A 11 -13.99 33.21 -27.86
CA ASP A 11 -13.18 33.79 -28.97
C ASP A 11 -11.82 33.10 -29.17
N LEU A 12 -11.70 31.80 -28.80
CA LEU A 12 -10.49 31.02 -29.07
C LEU A 12 -10.40 30.65 -30.56
N THR A 13 -9.20 30.72 -31.11
CA THR A 13 -8.91 30.20 -32.45
C THR A 13 -9.16 28.68 -32.54
N PHE A 14 -9.55 28.19 -33.73
CA PHE A 14 -9.89 26.78 -33.96
C PHE A 14 -8.78 25.81 -33.53
N GLU A 15 -7.52 26.20 -33.73
CA GLU A 15 -6.34 25.41 -33.33
C GLU A 15 -6.27 25.23 -31.81
N LEU A 16 -6.49 26.31 -31.06
CA LEU A 16 -6.47 26.31 -29.61
C LEU A 16 -7.61 25.48 -29.01
N LEU A 17 -8.78 25.49 -29.65
CA LEU A 17 -9.91 24.64 -29.28
C LEU A 17 -9.58 23.15 -29.48
N CYS A 18 -8.92 22.81 -30.60
CA CYS A 18 -8.49 21.44 -30.87
C CYS A 18 -7.43 20.97 -29.86
N VAL A 19 -6.47 21.83 -29.51
CA VAL A 19 -5.46 21.50 -28.51
C VAL A 19 -6.09 21.34 -27.13
N ASN A 20 -6.97 22.25 -26.72
CA ASN A 20 -7.66 22.13 -25.43
C ASN A 20 -8.49 20.84 -25.35
N ALA A 21 -9.21 20.47 -26.41
CA ALA A 21 -9.96 19.22 -26.46
C ALA A 21 -9.03 17.98 -26.37
N CYS A 22 -7.87 18.01 -27.04
CA CYS A 22 -6.88 16.95 -26.97
C CYS A 22 -6.28 16.81 -25.56
N LEU A 23 -5.87 17.94 -24.96
CA LEU A 23 -5.33 17.99 -23.60
C LEU A 23 -6.37 17.51 -22.59
N ALA A 24 -7.63 17.96 -22.70
CA ALA A 24 -8.72 17.52 -21.85
C ALA A 24 -8.94 16.00 -21.94
N THR A 25 -8.89 15.42 -23.15
CA THR A 25 -9.03 13.96 -23.34
C THR A 25 -7.87 13.19 -22.69
N VAL A 26 -6.64 13.67 -22.85
CA VAL A 26 -5.47 13.06 -22.20
C VAL A 26 -5.58 13.17 -20.68
N PHE A 27 -6.08 14.30 -20.19
CA PHE A 27 -6.29 14.55 -18.78
C PHE A 27 -7.35 13.65 -18.17
N GLU A 28 -8.49 13.49 -18.87
CA GLU A 28 -9.57 12.59 -18.49
C GLU A 28 -9.08 11.13 -18.45
N MET A 29 -8.25 10.71 -19.40
CA MET A 29 -7.64 9.39 -19.39
C MET A 29 -6.69 9.19 -18.19
N LEU A 30 -5.88 10.20 -17.84
CA LEU A 30 -5.00 10.16 -16.67
C LEU A 30 -5.79 10.17 -15.35
N ALA A 31 -6.90 10.89 -15.30
CA ALA A 31 -7.80 10.96 -14.15
C ALA A 31 -8.58 9.65 -13.96
N ASP A 32 -9.13 9.07 -15.03
CA ASP A 32 -9.88 7.79 -15.00
C ASP A 32 -8.97 6.64 -14.54
N ASP A 33 -7.74 6.56 -15.06
CA ASP A 33 -6.75 5.58 -14.59
C ASP A 33 -6.37 5.81 -13.11
N THR A 34 -6.48 7.04 -12.60
CA THR A 34 -6.21 7.38 -11.18
C THR A 34 -7.38 6.96 -10.28
N GLU A 35 -8.62 7.26 -10.68
CA GLU A 35 -9.83 6.89 -9.94
C GLU A 35 -10.04 5.36 -9.93
N GLU A 36 -9.74 4.66 -11.04
CA GLU A 36 -9.74 3.19 -11.08
C GLU A 36 -8.73 2.60 -10.07
N LEU A 37 -7.57 3.25 -9.92
CA LEU A 37 -6.55 2.86 -8.96
C LEU A 37 -7.01 3.04 -7.51
N GLU A 38 -7.66 4.18 -7.22
CA GLU A 38 -8.23 4.48 -5.91
C GLU A 38 -9.34 3.49 -5.54
N GLU A 39 -10.32 3.30 -6.42
CA GLU A 39 -11.49 2.50 -6.11
C GLU A 39 -11.13 1.02 -5.89
N LYS A 40 -10.32 0.45 -6.78
CA LYS A 40 -9.97 -0.98 -6.71
C LYS A 40 -8.88 -1.25 -5.68
N GLY A 41 -7.99 -0.28 -5.49
CA GLY A 41 -6.89 -0.36 -4.55
C GLY A 41 -7.32 -0.20 -3.10
N LEU A 42 -8.01 0.90 -2.81
CA LEU A 42 -8.42 1.23 -1.46
C LEU A 42 -9.52 0.29 -0.96
N LYS A 43 -10.49 -0.10 -1.80
CA LYS A 43 -11.49 -1.13 -1.42
C LYS A 43 -10.84 -2.47 -1.14
N TYR A 44 -9.81 -2.86 -1.89
CA TYR A 44 -9.11 -4.12 -1.63
C TYR A 44 -8.33 -4.09 -0.31
N VAL A 45 -7.59 -3.00 -0.04
CA VAL A 45 -6.85 -2.81 1.21
C VAL A 45 -7.81 -2.72 2.40
N GLN A 46 -8.85 -1.89 2.31
CA GLN A 46 -9.78 -1.65 3.41
C GLN A 46 -10.66 -2.88 3.69
N ASN A 47 -11.17 -3.57 2.66
CA ASN A 47 -12.03 -4.73 2.85
C ASN A 47 -11.27 -6.02 3.23
N ARG A 48 -9.94 -6.08 3.07
CA ARG A 48 -9.14 -7.26 3.50
C ARG A 48 -8.26 -7.03 4.74
N ILE A 49 -7.83 -5.80 5.01
CA ILE A 49 -6.87 -5.50 6.10
C ILE A 49 -7.56 -4.90 7.32
N ILE A 50 -8.61 -4.11 7.11
CA ILE A 50 -9.39 -3.47 8.18
C ILE A 50 -10.74 -4.17 8.37
N GLY A 51 -11.37 -4.61 7.27
CA GLY A 51 -12.62 -5.36 7.25
C GLY A 51 -12.42 -6.86 7.45
N GLY A 52 -12.25 -7.29 8.70
CA GLY A 52 -12.52 -8.67 9.04
C GLY A 52 -13.99 -9.00 8.74
N ASN A 53 -14.23 -9.78 7.69
CA ASN A 53 -15.41 -10.62 7.50
C ASN A 53 -16.77 -9.94 7.75
N ASN A 54 -17.31 -9.26 6.74
CA ASN A 54 -18.76 -9.12 6.59
C ASN A 54 -19.17 -9.65 5.21
N ASN A 55 -19.40 -10.96 5.17
CA ASN A 55 -20.32 -11.54 4.19
C ASN A 55 -21.66 -10.82 4.33
N ASN A 56 -22.13 -10.20 3.25
CA ASN A 56 -23.33 -10.66 2.54
C ASN A 56 -23.70 -9.70 1.41
N ASN A 57 -23.94 -10.30 0.24
CA ASN A 57 -24.59 -9.72 -0.93
C ASN A 57 -23.94 -8.49 -1.55
N SER A 58 -23.28 -8.68 -2.68
CA SER A 58 -23.62 -7.81 -3.81
C SER A 58 -23.67 -8.61 -5.09
N ASN A 59 -24.86 -8.57 -5.69
CA ASN A 59 -25.23 -9.16 -6.95
C ASN A 59 -24.24 -8.78 -8.04
N ASN A 60 -24.01 -9.74 -8.93
CA ASN A 60 -23.50 -9.52 -10.27
C ASN A 60 -24.24 -8.34 -10.91
N ASN A 61 -23.52 -7.24 -11.13
CA ASN A 61 -23.79 -6.42 -12.29
C ASN A 61 -22.48 -6.11 -12.99
N SER A 62 -22.35 -6.77 -14.14
CA SER A 62 -21.43 -6.49 -15.21
C SER A 62 -21.28 -4.99 -15.41
N ASN A 63 -20.05 -4.50 -15.42
CA ASN A 63 -19.58 -3.61 -16.47
C ASN A 63 -18.09 -3.88 -16.70
N ASN A 64 -17.77 -4.20 -17.94
CA ASN A 64 -16.45 -4.61 -18.39
C ASN A 64 -15.41 -3.50 -18.15
N SER A 65 -14.66 -3.55 -17.04
CA SER A 65 -13.35 -2.88 -16.98
C SER A 65 -12.40 -3.60 -17.94
N ARG A 66 -12.33 -3.09 -19.17
CA ARG A 66 -11.29 -3.43 -20.16
C ARG A 66 -9.98 -2.68 -19.91
N GLY A 67 -9.75 -2.19 -18.69
CA GLY A 67 -8.48 -1.60 -18.28
C GLY A 67 -7.39 -2.66 -18.08
N PHE A 68 -6.13 -2.28 -18.34
CA PHE A 68 -4.94 -3.09 -18.05
C PHE A 68 -4.95 -3.63 -16.60
N PHE A 69 -5.44 -2.81 -15.66
CA PHE A 69 -5.52 -3.13 -14.24
C PHE A 69 -6.59 -4.17 -13.89
N GLY A 70 -7.74 -4.13 -14.55
CA GLY A 70 -8.82 -5.12 -14.40
C GLY A 70 -8.34 -6.55 -14.68
N ARG A 71 -7.41 -6.73 -15.64
CA ARG A 71 -6.81 -8.04 -15.96
C ARG A 71 -5.80 -8.53 -14.91
N ILE A 72 -5.08 -7.63 -14.24
CA ILE A 72 -4.09 -8.00 -13.21
C ILE A 72 -4.79 -8.37 -11.90
N MET A 73 -5.86 -7.67 -11.53
CA MET A 73 -6.63 -7.91 -10.30
C MET A 73 -7.54 -9.15 -10.37
N ASN A 74 -8.00 -9.56 -11.55
CA ASN A 74 -8.99 -10.64 -11.69
C ASN A 74 -8.45 -12.05 -11.35
N ASN A 75 -7.12 -12.22 -11.32
CA ASN A 75 -6.51 -13.51 -10.99
C ASN A 75 -6.44 -13.79 -9.47
N SER A 76 -6.83 -12.85 -8.60
CA SER A 76 -6.83 -13.01 -7.13
C SER A 76 -8.24 -13.22 -6.53
N GLN A 77 -9.30 -13.15 -7.35
CA GLN A 77 -10.70 -13.25 -6.91
C GLN A 77 -11.18 -14.70 -6.66
N ASN A 78 -10.40 -15.71 -7.07
CA ASN A 78 -10.86 -17.10 -7.03
C ASN A 78 -10.00 -17.96 -6.07
N ASN A 79 -10.12 -17.72 -4.76
CA ASN A 79 -9.99 -18.73 -3.69
C ASN A 79 -10.06 -18.08 -2.28
N ASN A 80 -10.91 -18.64 -1.43
CA ASN A 80 -11.28 -18.16 -0.09
C ASN A 80 -10.19 -18.22 1.01
N ILE A 81 -8.91 -18.33 0.67
CA ILE A 81 -7.81 -18.25 1.64
C ILE A 81 -6.64 -17.57 0.94
N VAL A 82 -6.65 -16.23 0.93
CA VAL A 82 -5.57 -15.43 0.38
C VAL A 82 -4.50 -15.31 1.45
N ARG A 83 -3.31 -15.83 1.16
CA ARG A 83 -2.19 -15.88 2.10
C ARG A 83 -1.64 -14.46 2.30
N PRO A 84 -1.01 -14.14 3.43
CA PRO A 84 -0.43 -12.80 3.67
C PRO A 84 0.54 -12.35 2.56
N GLU A 85 1.16 -13.29 1.85
CA GLU A 85 2.00 -13.03 0.67
C GLU A 85 1.25 -12.39 -0.53
N ASP A 86 -0.02 -12.71 -0.72
CA ASP A 86 -0.84 -12.19 -1.82
C ASP A 86 -1.34 -10.76 -1.54
N ALA A 87 -1.57 -10.43 -0.27
CA ALA A 87 -1.94 -9.08 0.15
C ALA A 87 -0.77 -8.11 -0.05
N LEU A 88 0.44 -8.55 0.30
CA LEU A 88 1.66 -7.79 0.07
C LEU A 88 1.95 -7.61 -1.43
N ALA A 89 1.69 -8.64 -2.24
CA ALA A 89 1.82 -8.54 -3.69
C ALA A 89 0.88 -7.49 -4.30
N VAL A 90 -0.39 -7.43 -3.85
CA VAL A 90 -1.35 -6.44 -4.34
C VAL A 90 -0.94 -5.02 -3.97
N ILE A 91 -0.49 -4.79 -2.74
CA ILE A 91 -0.07 -3.45 -2.31
C ILE A 91 1.21 -3.02 -3.01
N ARG A 92 2.15 -3.94 -3.23
CA ARG A 92 3.34 -3.66 -4.03
C ARG A 92 2.98 -3.30 -5.48
N ASN A 93 2.03 -4.01 -6.08
CA ASN A 93 1.56 -3.70 -7.43
C ASN A 93 0.88 -2.34 -7.48
N LEU A 94 0.07 -2.02 -6.47
CA LEU A 94 -0.59 -0.72 -6.36
C LEU A 94 0.44 0.40 -6.17
N LYS A 95 1.39 0.27 -5.25
CA LYS A 95 2.49 1.21 -5.03
C LYS A 95 3.29 1.46 -6.30
N ASN A 96 3.61 0.40 -7.05
CA ASN A 96 4.32 0.53 -8.32
C ASN A 96 3.47 1.26 -9.37
N ALA A 97 2.17 0.98 -9.43
CA ALA A 97 1.27 1.63 -10.37
C ALA A 97 1.08 3.13 -10.05
N THR A 98 0.88 3.50 -8.78
CA THR A 98 0.81 4.91 -8.35
C THR A 98 2.09 5.65 -8.73
N LYS A 99 3.26 5.05 -8.50
CA LYS A 99 4.56 5.64 -8.90
C LYS A 99 4.68 5.84 -10.40
N VAL A 100 4.24 4.86 -11.20
CA VAL A 100 4.26 4.99 -12.67
C VAL A 100 3.31 6.11 -13.12
N MET A 101 2.12 6.21 -12.52
CA MET A 101 1.15 7.26 -12.87
C MET A 101 1.69 8.65 -12.51
N GLN A 102 2.20 8.81 -11.30
CA GLN A 102 2.83 10.04 -10.83
C GLN A 102 3.98 10.47 -11.75
N ALA A 103 4.81 9.52 -12.23
CA ALA A 103 5.88 9.82 -13.18
C ALA A 103 5.32 10.30 -14.53
N ARG A 104 4.21 9.73 -15.02
CA ARG A 104 3.54 10.17 -16.26
C ARG A 104 2.97 11.57 -16.12
N VAL A 105 2.24 11.85 -15.03
CA VAL A 105 1.67 13.18 -14.76
C VAL A 105 2.77 14.22 -14.60
N LYS A 106 3.86 13.91 -13.87
CA LYS A 106 5.03 14.80 -13.76
C LYS A 106 5.71 15.06 -15.11
N GLY A 107 5.83 14.05 -15.96
CA GLY A 107 6.35 14.22 -17.32
C GLY A 107 5.46 15.11 -18.18
N PHE A 108 4.14 14.97 -18.06
CA PHE A 108 3.16 15.84 -18.72
C PHE A 108 3.27 17.29 -18.24
N VAL A 109 3.29 17.52 -16.93
CA VAL A 109 3.52 18.83 -16.31
C VAL A 109 4.81 19.46 -16.83
N GLN A 110 5.93 18.72 -16.81
CA GLN A 110 7.21 19.23 -17.32
C GLN A 110 7.17 19.62 -18.80
N SER A 111 6.43 18.86 -19.62
CA SER A 111 6.29 19.15 -21.04
C SER A 111 5.47 20.41 -21.27
N LEU A 112 4.36 20.59 -20.55
CA LEU A 112 3.56 21.81 -20.60
C LEU A 112 4.34 23.03 -20.09
N THR A 113 5.05 22.90 -18.96
CA THR A 113 5.91 23.97 -18.44
C THR A 113 7.00 24.37 -19.43
N ARG A 114 7.55 23.41 -20.20
CA ARG A 114 8.54 23.75 -21.23
C ARG A 114 7.95 24.64 -22.31
N ILE A 115 6.77 24.30 -22.84
CA ILE A 115 6.09 25.08 -23.86
C ILE A 115 5.73 26.47 -23.32
N LEU A 116 5.26 26.53 -22.07
CA LEU A 116 4.92 27.79 -21.39
C LEU A 116 6.12 28.73 -21.16
N ASN A 117 7.35 28.21 -21.18
CA ASN A 117 8.57 29.04 -20.99
C ASN A 117 9.12 29.63 -22.30
N GLU A 118 8.62 29.20 -23.45
CA GLU A 118 9.11 29.61 -24.77
C GLU A 118 8.02 30.45 -25.48
N ASP A 119 8.03 31.77 -25.25
CA ASP A 119 7.04 32.71 -25.83
C ASP A 119 6.97 32.63 -27.37
N GLU A 120 8.10 32.34 -28.02
CA GLU A 120 8.16 32.07 -29.47
C GLU A 120 7.31 30.86 -29.88
N ASP A 121 7.39 29.77 -29.12
CA ASP A 121 6.61 28.54 -29.39
C ASP A 121 5.12 28.76 -29.11
N MET A 122 4.78 29.51 -28.06
CA MET A 122 3.39 29.88 -27.77
C MET A 122 2.79 30.76 -28.86
N ALA A 123 3.50 31.78 -29.33
CA ALA A 123 3.02 32.63 -30.40
C ALA A 123 2.84 31.84 -31.72
N LEU A 124 3.72 30.88 -32.00
CA LEU A 124 3.62 30.01 -33.19
C LEU A 124 2.47 29.00 -33.12
N MET A 125 1.90 28.76 -31.93
CA MET A 125 0.72 27.91 -31.74
C MET A 125 -0.54 28.51 -32.38
N ASN A 126 -0.57 29.83 -32.55
CA ASN A 126 -1.64 30.57 -33.22
C ASN A 126 -1.52 30.52 -34.76
N VAL A 127 -1.61 29.31 -35.34
CA VAL A 127 -1.40 29.06 -36.78
C VAL A 127 -2.39 29.82 -37.68
N SER A 128 -3.61 30.05 -37.21
CA SER A 128 -4.60 30.85 -37.96
C SER A 128 -4.18 32.33 -38.09
N ARG A 129 -3.54 32.90 -37.06
CA ARG A 129 -2.99 34.27 -37.10
C ARG A 129 -1.69 34.34 -37.90
N LEU A 130 -0.88 33.27 -37.85
CA LEU A 130 0.29 33.10 -38.71
C LEU A 130 -0.06 33.14 -40.21
N ILE A 131 -1.17 32.50 -40.61
CA ILE A 131 -1.62 32.47 -42.02
C ILE A 131 -2.25 33.80 -42.45
N SER A 132 -3.03 34.44 -41.58
CA SER A 132 -3.74 35.69 -41.91
C SER A 132 -2.83 36.91 -41.89
N HIS A 133 -1.84 36.96 -40.99
CA HIS A 133 -0.92 38.09 -40.83
C HIS A 133 0.53 37.61 -40.70
N PRO A 134 1.11 37.00 -41.75
CA PRO A 134 2.46 36.43 -41.70
C PRO A 134 3.54 37.48 -41.38
N GLN A 135 3.26 38.77 -41.66
CA GLN A 135 4.15 39.90 -41.41
C GLN A 135 4.48 40.08 -39.91
N ASN A 136 3.59 39.64 -39.01
CA ASN A 136 3.78 39.74 -37.56
C ASN A 136 4.73 38.67 -37.00
N PHE A 137 5.08 37.67 -37.82
CA PHE A 137 5.91 36.53 -37.43
C PHE A 137 7.24 36.49 -38.20
N ILE A 138 7.55 37.53 -38.99
CA ILE A 138 8.83 37.64 -39.70
C ILE A 138 9.89 38.15 -38.74
N GLN A 139 10.93 37.34 -38.49
CA GLN A 139 11.99 37.69 -37.56
C GLN A 139 12.80 38.92 -38.00
N PRO A 140 13.22 39.77 -37.05
CA PRO A 140 12.93 39.70 -35.62
C PRO A 140 11.53 40.25 -35.29
N VAL A 141 10.72 39.45 -34.61
CA VAL A 141 9.40 39.86 -34.09
C VAL A 141 9.62 40.82 -32.92
N SER A 142 8.85 41.90 -32.83
CA SER A 142 8.94 42.80 -31.68
C SER A 142 8.38 42.12 -30.43
N ILE A 143 9.03 42.28 -29.27
CA ILE A 143 8.64 41.61 -28.01
C ILE A 143 7.16 41.89 -27.66
N ALA A 144 6.70 43.12 -27.92
CA ALA A 144 5.29 43.49 -27.69
C ALA A 144 4.30 42.75 -28.59
N GLN A 145 4.68 42.39 -29.82
CA GLN A 145 3.82 41.58 -30.69
C GLN A 145 3.86 40.11 -30.29
N LEU A 146 4.99 39.63 -29.77
CA LEU A 146 5.12 38.27 -29.28
C LEU A 146 4.22 38.02 -28.07
N GLU A 147 4.24 38.93 -27.08
CA GLU A 147 3.43 38.88 -25.87
C GLU A 147 1.92 38.90 -26.16
N ILE A 148 1.48 39.70 -27.15
CA ILE A 148 0.06 39.76 -27.56
C ILE A 148 -0.40 38.46 -28.22
N GLU A 149 0.46 37.83 -29.03
CA GLU A 149 0.11 36.60 -29.75
C GLU A 149 0.29 35.34 -28.88
N SER A 150 1.03 35.42 -27.77
CA SER A 150 1.21 34.32 -26.81
C SER A 150 0.16 34.29 -25.69
N ASP A 151 -0.53 35.39 -25.39
CA ASP A 151 -1.49 35.51 -24.27
C ASP A 151 -2.64 34.46 -24.31
N GLU A 152 -3.25 34.27 -25.48
CA GLU A 152 -4.32 33.26 -25.66
C GLU A 152 -3.84 31.81 -25.42
N PRO A 153 -2.76 31.32 -26.07
CA PRO A 153 -2.21 29.98 -25.80
C PRO A 153 -1.74 29.83 -24.35
N GLU A 154 -1.14 30.87 -23.77
CA GLU A 154 -0.67 30.88 -22.38
C GLU A 154 -1.82 30.59 -21.41
N LEU A 155 -2.95 31.30 -21.52
CA LEU A 155 -4.13 31.10 -20.66
C LEU A 155 -4.65 29.66 -20.72
N VAL A 156 -4.75 29.08 -21.91
CA VAL A 156 -5.23 27.70 -22.11
C VAL A 156 -4.25 26.68 -21.52
N LEU A 157 -2.95 26.87 -21.77
CA LEU A 157 -1.92 25.99 -21.24
C LEU A 157 -1.82 26.10 -19.72
N GLU A 158 -1.92 27.30 -19.15
CA GLU A 158 -1.85 27.53 -17.70
C GLU A 158 -3.03 26.86 -16.98
N SER A 159 -4.25 26.96 -17.51
CA SER A 159 -5.42 26.26 -16.97
C SER A 159 -5.22 24.73 -16.98
N ASN A 160 -4.73 24.18 -18.09
CA ASN A 160 -4.43 22.75 -18.20
C ASN A 160 -3.26 22.32 -17.29
N LEU A 161 -2.24 23.16 -17.12
CA LEU A 161 -1.13 22.94 -16.21
C LEU A 161 -1.60 22.95 -14.75
N HIS A 162 -2.50 23.86 -14.38
CA HIS A 162 -3.10 23.90 -13.05
C HIS A 162 -3.89 22.62 -12.75
N ASN A 163 -4.67 22.13 -13.73
CA ASN A 163 -5.35 20.83 -13.60
C ASN A 163 -4.34 19.69 -13.39
N ALA A 164 -3.25 19.67 -14.17
CA ALA A 164 -2.14 18.72 -14.05
C ALA A 164 -1.47 18.71 -12.68
N LEU A 165 -1.22 19.89 -12.12
CA LEU A 165 -0.67 20.04 -10.78
C LEU A 165 -1.64 19.55 -9.71
N THR A 166 -2.94 19.84 -9.87
CA THR A 166 -3.97 19.37 -8.94
C THR A 166 -4.04 17.83 -8.91
N LEU A 167 -4.02 17.18 -10.08
CA LEU A 167 -3.95 15.72 -10.18
C LEU A 167 -2.65 15.15 -9.58
N SER A 168 -1.51 15.81 -9.82
CA SER A 168 -0.23 15.40 -9.24
C SER A 168 -0.27 15.45 -7.71
N ASN A 169 -0.86 16.48 -7.13
CA ASN A 169 -0.99 16.61 -5.68
C ASN A 169 -1.92 15.55 -5.08
N ALA A 170 -3.02 15.22 -5.76
CA ALA A 170 -3.89 14.11 -5.37
C ALA A 170 -3.14 12.76 -5.39
N LEU A 171 -2.36 12.51 -6.45
CA LEU A 171 -1.51 11.31 -6.55
C LEU A 171 -0.45 11.22 -5.44
N ASP A 172 0.16 12.34 -5.04
CA ASP A 172 1.12 12.39 -3.93
C ASP A 172 0.45 12.03 -2.59
N LEU A 173 -0.79 12.48 -2.37
CA LEU A 173 -1.56 12.11 -1.17
C LEU A 173 -1.88 10.62 -1.14
N ILE A 174 -2.34 10.06 -2.26
CA ILE A 174 -2.63 8.62 -2.39
C ILE A 174 -1.37 7.81 -2.15
N GLN A 175 -0.23 8.22 -2.73
CA GLN A 175 1.05 7.55 -2.53
C GLN A 175 1.40 7.48 -1.02
N GLY A 176 1.21 8.58 -0.28
CA GLY A 176 1.42 8.60 1.16
C GLY A 176 0.51 7.63 1.92
N GLN A 177 -0.77 7.53 1.53
CA GLN A 177 -1.69 6.55 2.12
C GLN A 177 -1.28 5.11 1.84
N VAL A 178 -0.82 4.81 0.63
CA VAL A 178 -0.35 3.48 0.21
C VAL A 178 0.92 3.09 0.96
N ASP A 179 1.86 4.02 1.11
CA ASP A 179 3.08 3.80 1.88
C ASP A 179 2.75 3.52 3.35
N THR A 180 1.85 4.31 3.96
CA THR A 180 1.37 4.07 5.33
C THR A 180 0.71 2.70 5.48
N ALA A 181 -0.11 2.28 4.51
CA ALA A 181 -0.74 0.97 4.52
C ALA A 181 0.27 -0.18 4.38
N SER A 182 1.32 -0.01 3.57
CA SER A 182 2.42 -0.97 3.45
C SER A 182 3.14 -1.16 4.79
N ASP A 183 3.50 -0.07 5.44
CA ASP A 183 4.22 -0.09 6.73
C ASP A 183 3.39 -0.79 7.82
N LEU A 184 2.07 -0.56 7.83
CA LEU A 184 1.16 -1.23 8.75
C LEU A 184 1.16 -2.75 8.56
N ILE A 185 1.23 -3.23 7.33
CA ILE A 185 1.21 -4.68 7.04
C ILE A 185 2.50 -5.33 7.43
N ASP A 186 3.62 -4.67 7.15
CA ASP A 186 4.93 -5.14 7.57
C ASP A 186 4.95 -5.25 9.10
N ALA A 187 4.45 -4.25 9.83
CA ALA A 187 4.30 -4.32 11.28
C ALA A 187 3.40 -5.48 11.75
N ARG A 188 2.29 -5.75 11.05
CA ARG A 188 1.40 -6.88 11.36
C ARG A 188 2.06 -8.23 11.11
N MET A 189 2.83 -8.35 10.02
CA MET A 189 3.56 -9.57 9.69
C MET A 189 4.66 -9.84 10.72
N ASP A 190 5.37 -8.81 11.16
CA ASP A 190 6.37 -8.96 12.21
C ASP A 190 5.76 -9.33 13.56
N ALA A 191 4.61 -8.74 13.91
CA ALA A 191 3.85 -9.18 15.08
C ALA A 191 3.39 -10.65 14.97
N ALA A 192 2.96 -11.10 13.79
CA ALA A 192 2.58 -12.49 13.56
C ALA A 192 3.78 -13.45 13.68
N ARG A 193 4.93 -13.07 13.14
CA ARG A 193 6.20 -13.81 13.31
C ARG A 193 6.60 -13.90 14.78
N ASN A 194 6.48 -12.80 15.53
CA ASN A 194 6.77 -12.77 16.96
C ASN A 194 5.85 -13.72 17.74
N LYS A 195 4.56 -13.78 17.39
CA LYS A 195 3.62 -14.76 18.00
C LYS A 195 4.01 -16.19 17.68
N PHE A 196 4.41 -16.49 16.43
CA PHE A 196 4.85 -17.82 16.05
C PHE A 196 6.14 -18.23 16.77
N LEU A 197 7.10 -17.31 16.91
CA LEU A 197 8.33 -17.53 17.67
C LEU A 197 8.03 -17.89 19.12
N LEU A 198 7.12 -17.15 19.76
CA LEU A 198 6.67 -17.42 21.13
C LEU A 198 5.98 -18.79 21.23
N ALA A 199 5.12 -19.14 20.28
CA ALA A 199 4.45 -20.45 20.25
C ALA A 199 5.46 -21.60 20.11
N SER A 200 6.44 -21.45 19.22
CA SER A 200 7.53 -22.42 19.03
C SER A 200 8.39 -22.58 20.29
N LEU A 201 8.68 -21.46 20.98
CA LEU A 201 9.39 -21.47 22.26
C LEU A 201 8.60 -22.25 23.33
N CYS A 202 7.29 -21.99 23.46
CA CYS A 202 6.42 -22.69 24.40
C CYS A 202 6.38 -24.20 24.10
N LEU A 203 6.30 -24.58 22.82
CA LEU A 203 6.30 -25.98 22.40
C LEU A 203 7.65 -26.66 22.69
N SER A 204 8.76 -25.94 22.52
CA SER A 204 10.10 -26.43 22.84
C SER A 204 10.25 -26.70 24.34
N ILE A 205 9.74 -25.81 25.18
CA ILE A 205 9.73 -26.00 26.65
C ILE A 205 8.85 -27.19 27.05
N ALA A 206 7.67 -27.31 26.46
CA ALA A 206 6.79 -28.47 26.70
C ALA A 206 7.49 -29.79 26.30
N SER A 207 8.17 -29.79 25.15
CA SER A 207 8.94 -30.94 24.67
C SER A 207 10.12 -31.26 25.59
N LEU A 208 10.81 -30.26 26.14
CA LEU A 208 11.88 -30.44 27.11
C LEU A 208 11.39 -31.11 28.40
N CYS A 209 10.23 -30.68 28.92
CA CYS A 209 9.61 -31.28 30.11
C CYS A 209 9.18 -32.73 29.86
N LEU A 210 8.62 -33.01 28.68
CA LEU A 210 8.24 -34.37 28.31
C LEU A 210 9.47 -35.27 28.12
N THR A 211 10.54 -34.73 27.53
CA THR A 211 11.80 -35.44 27.29
C THR A 211 12.49 -35.78 28.61
N SER A 212 12.49 -34.87 29.59
CA SER A 212 13.09 -35.15 30.91
C SER A 212 12.32 -36.24 31.68
N ALA A 213 10.99 -36.22 31.64
CA ALA A 213 10.14 -37.27 32.21
C ALA A 213 10.38 -38.63 31.52
N THR A 214 10.43 -38.63 30.18
CA THR A 214 10.66 -39.84 29.38
C THR A 214 12.07 -40.40 29.59
N CYS A 215 13.08 -39.55 29.76
CA CYS A 215 14.45 -39.96 30.05
C CYS A 215 14.55 -40.67 31.40
N ALA A 216 13.93 -40.11 32.46
CA ALA A 216 13.87 -40.76 33.77
C ALA A 216 13.14 -42.12 33.68
N ALA A 217 11.98 -42.17 33.02
CA ALA A 217 11.24 -43.42 32.80
C ALA A 217 12.07 -44.45 32.01
N GLY A 218 12.83 -44.02 31.00
CA GLY A 218 13.72 -44.87 30.22
C GLY A 218 14.84 -45.48 31.05
N ILE A 219 15.53 -44.69 31.87
CA ILE A 219 16.62 -45.17 32.75
C ILE A 219 16.12 -46.24 33.72
N PHE A 220 14.92 -46.08 34.30
CA PHE A 220 14.34 -47.07 35.21
C PHE A 220 13.62 -48.23 34.50
N GLY A 221 13.23 -48.06 33.23
CA GLY A 221 12.61 -49.11 32.41
C GLY A 221 13.61 -50.03 31.71
N MET A 222 14.91 -49.71 31.72
CA MET A 222 15.96 -50.60 31.22
C MET A 222 16.15 -51.78 32.17
N ASN A 223 16.21 -53.00 31.62
CA ASN A 223 16.40 -54.28 32.31
C ASN A 223 17.80 -54.42 32.93
N LEU A 224 18.14 -53.51 33.84
CA LEU A 224 19.32 -53.54 34.69
C LEU A 224 18.85 -53.94 36.09
N LYS A 225 19.49 -54.95 36.69
CA LYS A 225 19.28 -55.39 38.08
C LYS A 225 19.70 -54.27 39.04
N SER A 226 18.84 -53.28 39.18
CA SER A 226 18.95 -52.25 40.21
C SER A 226 18.50 -52.92 41.50
N GLY A 227 19.38 -53.07 42.49
CA GLY A 227 19.09 -53.75 43.78
C GLY A 227 18.05 -53.04 44.67
N LEU A 228 17.07 -52.38 44.04
CA LEU A 228 15.97 -51.58 44.59
C LEU A 228 14.60 -52.31 44.46
N GLU A 229 14.56 -53.52 43.87
CA GLU A 229 13.34 -54.32 43.66
C GLU A 229 12.75 -54.94 44.94
N ASP A 230 13.57 -55.18 45.98
CA ASP A 230 13.14 -55.91 47.19
C ASP A 230 12.22 -55.11 48.13
N ALA A 231 11.96 -53.82 47.84
CA ALA A 231 11.14 -52.95 48.67
C ALA A 231 9.78 -52.62 47.99
N PRO A 232 8.63 -52.97 48.61
CA PRO A 232 7.29 -52.94 47.98
C PRO A 232 6.76 -51.55 47.58
N HIS A 233 7.50 -50.47 47.85
CA HIS A 233 7.07 -49.09 47.57
C HIS A 233 8.07 -48.27 46.74
N LEU A 234 9.26 -48.80 46.47
CA LEU A 234 10.38 -48.00 45.96
C LEU A 234 10.21 -47.60 44.49
N PHE A 235 9.62 -48.49 43.68
CA PHE A 235 9.22 -48.20 42.30
C PHE A 235 8.17 -47.07 42.21
N ASN A 236 7.18 -47.08 43.11
CA ASN A 236 6.15 -46.04 43.14
C ASN A 236 6.73 -44.68 43.55
N VAL A 237 7.69 -44.65 44.49
CA VAL A 237 8.37 -43.42 44.92
C VAL A 237 9.23 -42.82 43.80
N VAL A 238 9.92 -43.65 43.01
CA VAL A 238 10.78 -43.19 41.91
C VAL A 238 9.96 -42.68 40.72
N THR A 239 8.89 -43.38 40.35
CA THR A 239 7.97 -42.91 39.30
C THR A 239 7.24 -41.65 39.71
N LEU A 240 6.75 -41.56 40.94
CA LEU A 240 6.11 -40.34 41.46
C LEU A 240 7.09 -39.17 41.54
N SER A 241 8.33 -39.40 41.99
CA SER A 241 9.35 -38.34 42.10
C SER A 241 9.85 -37.84 40.74
N SER A 242 9.95 -38.70 39.73
CA SER A 242 10.32 -38.29 38.37
C SER A 242 9.22 -37.48 37.67
N VAL A 243 7.94 -37.83 37.87
CA VAL A 243 6.80 -37.05 37.37
C VAL A 243 6.69 -35.72 38.11
N LEU A 244 6.80 -35.71 39.45
CA LEU A 244 6.84 -34.47 40.23
C LEU A 244 8.01 -33.58 39.82
N GLY A 245 9.19 -34.17 39.60
CA GLY A 245 10.39 -33.45 39.18
C GLY A 245 10.20 -32.76 37.82
N SER A 246 9.60 -33.43 36.84
CA SER A 246 9.34 -32.83 35.52
C SER A 246 8.31 -31.69 35.59
N VAL A 247 7.28 -31.84 36.43
CA VAL A 247 6.25 -30.80 36.65
C VAL A 247 6.85 -29.58 37.34
N VAL A 248 7.66 -29.78 38.39
CA VAL A 248 8.33 -28.68 39.11
C VAL A 248 9.28 -27.94 38.18
N LEU A 249 10.06 -28.66 37.36
CA LEU A 249 10.93 -28.06 36.35
C LEU A 249 10.12 -27.19 35.38
N GLY A 250 8.99 -27.70 34.86
CA GLY A 250 8.09 -26.96 33.99
C GLY A 250 7.53 -25.68 34.64
N VAL A 251 7.11 -25.76 35.91
CA VAL A 251 6.61 -24.61 36.68
C VAL A 251 7.71 -23.56 36.90
N VAL A 252 8.94 -23.97 37.22
CA VAL A 252 10.07 -23.07 37.40
C VAL A 252 10.41 -22.33 36.10
N ILE A 253 10.43 -23.03 34.96
CA ILE A 253 10.67 -22.39 33.65
C ILE A 253 9.53 -21.43 33.31
N PHE A 254 8.27 -21.80 33.57
CA PHE A 254 7.11 -20.95 33.33
C PHE A 254 7.18 -19.68 34.18
N PHE A 255 7.46 -19.81 35.48
CA PHE A 255 7.63 -18.67 36.38
C PHE A 255 8.84 -17.80 36.01
N GLY A 256 9.92 -18.42 35.52
CA GLY A 256 11.09 -17.75 34.96
C GLY A 256 10.76 -16.92 33.72
N MET A 257 9.93 -17.44 32.79
CA MET A 257 9.45 -16.68 31.63
C MET A 257 8.55 -15.50 32.02
N VAL A 258 7.72 -15.66 33.05
CA VAL A 258 6.89 -14.57 33.59
C VAL A 258 7.77 -13.49 34.23
N TYR A 259 8.75 -13.88 35.06
CA TYR A 259 9.63 -12.95 35.75
C TYR A 259 10.58 -12.19 34.80
N THR A 260 11.04 -12.86 33.73
CA THR A 260 11.88 -12.23 32.69
C THR A 260 11.09 -11.34 31.72
N GLY A 261 9.76 -11.26 31.85
CA GLY A 261 8.91 -10.35 31.07
C GLY A 261 8.67 -10.77 29.62
N VAL A 262 9.12 -11.97 29.21
CA VAL A 262 8.93 -12.51 27.84
C VAL A 262 7.44 -12.67 27.50
N ILE A 263 6.60 -12.90 28.52
CA ILE A 263 5.15 -13.06 28.38
C ILE A 263 4.41 -11.72 28.52
N THR A 264 5.00 -10.74 29.22
CA THR A 264 4.40 -9.41 29.47
C THR A 264 4.65 -8.41 28.34
N GLY A 265 5.59 -8.68 27.43
CA GLY A 265 5.85 -7.87 26.23
C GLY A 265 4.73 -7.89 25.16
N LEU A 266 3.58 -8.49 25.46
CA LEU A 266 2.42 -8.66 24.56
C LEU A 266 1.08 -8.46 25.32
N GLY A 267 1.03 -7.54 26.28
CA GLY A 267 -0.24 -6.89 26.61
C GLY A 267 -0.84 -6.25 25.35
N PRO A 268 -2.16 -6.00 25.29
CA PRO A 268 -2.74 -5.23 24.19
C PRO A 268 -1.89 -3.97 23.98
N VAL A 269 -1.72 -3.54 22.74
CA VAL A 269 -1.11 -2.23 22.46
C VAL A 269 -1.93 -1.20 23.23
N ASP A 270 -1.47 -0.84 24.42
CA ASP A 270 -2.00 0.29 25.15
C ASP A 270 -1.75 1.48 24.23
N GLN A 271 -2.86 2.08 23.79
CA GLN A 271 -2.92 3.33 23.04
C GLN A 271 -2.31 4.53 23.79
N GLU A 272 -1.52 4.31 24.85
CA GLU A 272 -0.91 5.39 25.65
C GLU A 272 0.39 5.97 25.05
N GLY A 273 0.86 5.44 23.92
CA GLY A 273 2.05 5.95 23.23
C GLY A 273 1.80 7.04 22.18
N VAL A 274 0.55 7.33 21.81
CA VAL A 274 0.23 8.27 20.71
C VAL A 274 -0.08 9.68 21.23
N ASP A 275 -0.43 9.84 22.51
CA ASP A 275 -0.82 11.14 23.09
C ASP A 275 0.35 11.97 23.66
N SER A 276 1.61 11.49 23.53
CA SER A 276 2.80 12.22 23.99
C SER A 276 3.67 12.79 22.87
N LEU A 277 3.16 12.78 21.62
CA LEU A 277 3.84 13.36 20.46
C LEU A 277 2.90 14.22 19.58
N PHE A 278 1.94 14.88 20.24
CA PHE A 278 1.33 16.14 19.81
C PHE A 278 1.55 17.20 20.89
#